data_AF-A0A2E5WD31-F1
#
_entry.id   AF-A0A2E5WD31-F1
#
_cell.length_a   1.000
_cell.length_b   1.000
_cell.length_c   1.000
_cell.angle_alpha   90.00
_cell.angle_beta   90.00
_cell.angle_gamma   90.00
#
_symmetry.space_group_name_H-M   'P 1'
#
loop_
_entity.id
_entity.type
_entity.pdbx_description
1 polymer ?
#
loop_
_entity_poly.entity_id
_entity_poly.type
_entity_poly.pdbx_seq_one_letter_code
_entity_poly.pdbx_strand_id
1 'polypeptide(L)'
;MTESIEGIAGIDEADISRIAQVVFGSATRVDSIVEIQQTLEGGISRIIGCNWNLSYIVSLSGHDERYVFRFNRQRYGRDDKAIVQKTQHNAQISAHTDVPTTTIHHMDVSRDLVPTGFIVMDYMTDEERRYLTHPEYCGTTSAEKEEIFHQVGAATAKISGRPPEACIAARPLR
;
A
#
# COMPACT_ATOMS: atom_id res chain seq x y z
N MET A 1 -17.43 5.15 -23.36
CA MET A 1 -17.90 6.33 -22.61
C MET A 1 -17.16 6.31 -21.29
N THR A 2 -16.15 7.17 -21.17
CA THR A 2 -15.30 7.27 -19.99
C THR A 2 -15.96 8.29 -19.07
N GLU A 3 -16.67 7.84 -18.05
CA GLU A 3 -17.17 8.74 -17.02
C GLU A 3 -15.97 9.31 -16.26
N SER A 4 -15.73 10.60 -16.44
CA SER A 4 -14.77 11.35 -15.64
C SER A 4 -15.33 11.46 -14.22
N ILE A 5 -14.79 10.66 -13.32
CA ILE A 5 -15.05 10.80 -11.88
C ILE A 5 -14.48 12.16 -11.48
N GLU A 6 -15.33 13.06 -10.97
CA GLU A 6 -14.93 14.36 -10.45
C GLU A 6 -13.69 14.26 -9.56
N GLY A 7 -12.65 15.00 -9.95
CA GLY A 7 -11.30 14.89 -9.44
C GLY A 7 -11.24 15.19 -7.95
N ILE A 8 -10.74 14.21 -7.20
CA ILE A 8 -10.27 14.43 -5.83
C ILE A 8 -9.01 15.27 -5.96
N ALA A 9 -8.92 16.39 -5.23
CA ALA A 9 -7.69 17.17 -5.20
C ALA A 9 -6.51 16.25 -4.84
N GLY A 10 -5.48 16.24 -5.69
CA GLY A 10 -4.26 15.48 -5.46
C GLY A 10 -3.50 16.02 -4.25
N ILE A 11 -2.45 15.30 -3.83
CA ILE A 11 -1.43 15.85 -2.94
C ILE A 11 -0.42 16.57 -3.82
N ASP A 12 -0.06 17.81 -3.44
CA ASP A 12 0.90 18.61 -4.18
C ASP A 12 2.29 17.96 -4.18
N GLU A 13 3.01 18.06 -5.30
CA GLU A 13 4.36 17.50 -5.42
C GLU A 13 5.35 18.08 -4.39
N ALA A 14 5.12 19.33 -3.97
CA ALA A 14 5.89 19.98 -2.92
C ALA A 14 5.71 19.29 -1.56
N ASP A 15 4.51 18.79 -1.26
CA ASP A 15 4.25 18.02 -0.05
C ASP A 15 4.89 16.63 -0.13
N ILE A 16 4.78 15.95 -1.29
CA ILE A 16 5.44 14.66 -1.52
C ILE A 16 6.95 14.78 -1.37
N SER A 17 7.54 15.85 -1.91
CA SER A 17 8.98 16.14 -1.80
C SER A 17 9.39 16.40 -0.35
N ARG A 18 8.58 17.15 0.40
CA ARG A 18 8.82 17.41 1.84
C ARG A 18 8.77 16.12 2.64
N ILE A 19 7.79 15.26 2.39
CA ILE A 19 7.69 13.94 3.02
C ILE A 19 8.92 13.10 2.69
N ALA A 20 9.35 13.06 1.41
CA ALA A 20 10.55 12.32 1.03
C ALA A 20 11.80 12.80 1.79
N GLN A 21 11.94 14.11 2.00
CA GLN A 21 13.05 14.69 2.76
C GLN A 21 12.98 14.36 4.26
N VAL A 22 11.79 14.32 4.84
CA VAL A 22 11.60 13.92 6.24
C VAL A 22 11.92 12.44 6.44
N VAL A 23 11.49 11.58 5.51
CA VAL A 23 11.61 10.13 5.64
C VAL A 23 13.00 9.62 5.25
N PHE A 24 13.57 10.12 4.17
CA PHE A 24 14.82 9.60 3.58
C PHE A 24 16.01 10.55 3.73
N GLY A 25 15.81 11.76 4.28
CA GLY A 25 16.86 12.73 4.59
C GLY A 25 16.75 14.04 3.81
N SER A 26 17.22 15.14 4.40
CA SER A 26 16.99 16.50 3.88
C SER A 26 17.57 16.77 2.48
N ALA A 27 18.53 15.95 2.02
CA ALA A 27 19.12 16.07 0.69
C ALA A 27 18.36 15.29 -0.40
N THR A 28 17.37 14.46 -0.01
CA THR A 28 16.58 13.64 -0.92
C THR A 28 15.83 14.50 -1.93
N ARG A 29 15.85 14.05 -3.19
CA ARG A 29 15.13 14.64 -4.31
C ARG A 29 14.20 13.61 -4.93
N VAL A 30 13.03 14.06 -5.36
CA VAL A 30 12.07 13.24 -6.08
C VAL A 30 12.37 13.35 -7.58
N ASP A 31 12.57 12.21 -8.23
CA ASP A 31 12.81 12.13 -9.68
C ASP A 31 11.50 11.98 -10.47
N SER A 32 10.55 11.22 -9.93
CA SER A 32 9.24 11.05 -10.55
C SER A 32 8.14 10.73 -9.54
N ILE A 33 6.93 11.18 -9.86
CA ILE A 33 5.71 10.93 -9.10
C ILE A 33 4.66 10.42 -10.09
N VAL A 34 4.11 9.24 -9.82
CA VAL A 34 3.05 8.63 -10.63
C VAL A 34 1.89 8.29 -9.73
N GLU A 35 0.73 8.92 -9.94
CA GLU A 35 -0.48 8.53 -9.22
C GLU A 35 -0.91 7.12 -9.62
N ILE A 36 -1.18 6.28 -8.63
CA ILE A 36 -1.74 4.95 -8.82
C ILE A 36 -3.23 5.10 -9.14
N GLN A 37 -3.53 5.09 -10.43
CA GLN A 37 -4.89 5.00 -10.95
C GLN A 37 -5.24 3.54 -11.27
N GLN A 38 -6.53 3.20 -11.20
CA GLN A 38 -6.96 1.88 -11.64
C GLN A 38 -6.78 1.77 -13.16
N THR A 39 -5.94 0.83 -13.60
CA THR A 39 -5.71 0.54 -15.03
C THR A 39 -6.34 -0.79 -15.41
N LEU A 40 -7.01 -0.81 -16.57
CA LEU A 40 -7.60 -2.00 -17.17
C LEU A 40 -6.79 -2.41 -18.40
N GLU A 41 -6.43 -3.69 -18.48
CA GLU A 41 -5.84 -4.31 -19.67
C GLU A 41 -6.72 -5.49 -20.07
N GLY A 42 -7.27 -5.47 -21.29
CA GLY A 42 -8.22 -6.50 -21.74
C GLY A 42 -9.50 -6.62 -20.91
N GLY A 43 -9.89 -5.57 -20.16
CA GLY A 43 -11.04 -5.59 -19.24
C GLY A 43 -10.71 -6.08 -17.82
N ILE A 44 -9.47 -6.49 -17.57
CA ILE A 44 -9.00 -6.99 -16.28
C ILE A 44 -8.22 -5.89 -15.56
N SER A 45 -8.46 -5.68 -14.27
CA SER A 45 -7.70 -4.71 -13.48
C SER A 45 -6.29 -5.22 -13.22
N ARG A 46 -5.28 -4.46 -13.65
CA ARG A 46 -3.86 -4.78 -13.48
C ARG A 46 -3.27 -4.16 -12.22
N ILE A 47 -3.79 -3.00 -11.84
CA ILE A 47 -3.47 -2.32 -10.59
C ILE A 47 -4.77 -1.83 -9.99
N ILE A 48 -5.15 -2.39 -8.84
CA ILE A 48 -6.31 -1.90 -8.10
C ILE A 48 -5.87 -0.76 -7.18
N GLY A 49 -6.01 0.46 -7.68
CA GLY A 49 -6.17 1.63 -6.82
C GLY A 49 -7.40 1.41 -5.93
N CYS A 50 -7.21 1.44 -4.62
CA CYS A 50 -8.33 1.39 -3.68
C CYS A 50 -8.95 2.80 -3.66
N ASN A 51 -10.20 2.97 -4.13
CA ASN A 51 -10.92 4.27 -4.20
C ASN A 51 -10.97 5.09 -2.89
N TRP A 52 -10.50 4.48 -1.81
CA TRP A 52 -10.47 4.95 -0.43
C TRP A 52 -9.16 5.68 -0.07
N ASN A 53 -8.06 5.40 -0.77
CA ASN A 53 -6.77 6.03 -0.54
C ASN A 53 -6.26 6.66 -1.84
N LEU A 54 -5.55 7.77 -1.72
CA LEU A 54 -4.75 8.32 -2.79
C LEU A 54 -3.35 7.70 -2.65
N SER A 55 -2.76 7.23 -3.73
CA SER A 55 -1.43 6.59 -3.66
C SER A 55 -0.58 7.02 -4.84
N TYR A 56 0.69 7.27 -4.57
CA TYR A 56 1.68 7.64 -5.57
C TYR A 56 2.84 6.66 -5.52
N ILE A 57 3.33 6.24 -6.69
CA ILE A 57 4.64 5.64 -6.83
C ILE A 57 5.63 6.79 -6.99
N VAL A 58 6.61 6.84 -6.09
CA VAL A 58 7.62 7.90 -6.01
C VAL A 58 8.98 7.28 -6.24
N SER A 59 9.72 7.82 -7.21
CA SER A 59 11.13 7.47 -7.44
C SER A 59 12.02 8.58 -6.86
N LEU A 60 13.07 8.21 -6.15
CA LEU A 60 13.99 9.15 -5.50
C LEU A 60 15.35 9.12 -6.18
N SER A 61 15.99 10.29 -6.27
CA SER A 61 17.29 10.44 -6.89
C SER A 61 18.37 9.65 -6.15
N GLY A 62 19.07 8.78 -6.86
CA GLY A 62 20.10 7.91 -6.31
C GLY A 62 19.58 6.70 -5.53
N HIS A 63 18.28 6.41 -5.59
CA HIS A 63 17.70 5.18 -5.06
C HIS A 63 17.37 4.23 -6.22
N ASP A 64 17.79 2.98 -6.13
CA ASP A 64 17.41 1.94 -7.11
C ASP A 64 15.95 1.47 -6.92
N GLU A 65 15.40 1.68 -5.72
CA GLU A 65 14.05 1.30 -5.34
C GLU A 65 13.04 2.44 -5.54
N ARG A 66 11.76 2.05 -5.63
CA ARG A 66 10.62 2.97 -5.67
C ARG A 66 9.79 2.81 -4.41
N TYR A 67 9.05 3.86 -4.07
CA TYR A 67 8.25 3.91 -2.85
C TYR A 67 6.79 4.21 -3.16
N VAL A 68 5.89 3.72 -2.30
CA VAL A 68 4.47 4.07 -2.34
C VAL A 68 4.18 5.05 -1.21
N PHE A 69 3.73 6.24 -1.60
CA PHE A 69 3.23 7.26 -0.69
C PHE A 69 1.70 7.16 -0.72
N ARG A 70 1.11 6.67 0.37
CA ARG A 70 -0.34 6.45 0.48
C ARG A 70 -0.96 7.40 1.49
N PHE A 71 -1.98 8.11 1.06
CA PHE A 71 -2.72 9.10 1.81
C PHE A 71 -4.16 8.65 2.02
N ASN A 72 -4.69 8.89 3.21
CA ASN A 72 -6.09 8.67 3.50
C ASN A 72 -6.95 9.74 2.78
N ARG A 73 -7.97 9.34 2.00
CA ARG A 73 -8.89 10.32 1.38
C ARG A 73 -10.01 10.75 2.32
N GLN A 74 -10.09 10.18 3.53
CA GLN A 74 -11.16 10.40 4.52
C GLN A 74 -12.58 10.23 3.94
N ARG A 75 -12.70 9.46 2.84
CA ARG A 75 -13.99 9.19 2.20
C ARG A 75 -14.85 8.35 3.15
N TYR A 76 -16.14 8.68 3.18
CA TYR A 76 -17.16 7.99 4.00
C TYR A 76 -16.90 8.02 5.52
N GLY A 77 -16.32 9.11 6.04
CA GLY A 77 -16.20 9.34 7.48
C GLY A 77 -15.16 8.48 8.19
N ARG A 78 -14.24 7.86 7.45
CA ARG A 78 -13.11 7.12 8.05
C ARG A 78 -12.00 8.07 8.47
N ASP A 79 -11.63 7.98 9.74
CA ASP A 79 -10.48 8.66 10.32
C ASP A 79 -9.17 7.93 9.98
N ASP A 80 -8.04 8.43 10.47
CA ASP A 80 -6.71 7.89 10.19
C ASP A 80 -6.44 6.55 10.90
N LYS A 81 -7.42 5.96 11.60
CA LYS A 81 -7.29 4.63 12.23
C LYS A 81 -6.97 3.55 11.20
N ALA A 82 -7.45 3.67 9.97
CA ALA A 82 -7.15 2.69 8.92
C ALA A 82 -5.65 2.67 8.55
N ILE A 83 -4.98 3.83 8.59
CA ILE A 83 -3.53 3.93 8.40
C ILE A 83 -2.80 3.27 9.57
N VAL A 84 -3.18 3.60 10.81
CA VAL A 84 -2.59 3.03 12.03
C VAL A 84 -2.75 1.51 12.09
N GLN A 85 -3.97 1.00 11.87
CA GLN A 85 -4.26 -0.43 11.86
C GLN A 85 -3.48 -1.16 10.77
N LYS A 86 -3.35 -0.57 9.57
CA LYS A 86 -2.56 -1.17 8.49
C LYS A 86 -1.09 -1.31 8.89
N THR A 87 -0.52 -0.28 9.51
CA THR A 87 0.86 -0.32 10.02
C THR A 87 1.04 -1.40 11.08
N GLN A 88 0.15 -1.44 12.07
CA GLN A 88 0.19 -2.44 13.14
C GLN A 88 0.05 -3.87 12.61
N HIS A 89 -0.92 -4.13 11.73
CA HIS A 89 -1.10 -5.46 11.15
C HIS A 89 0.11 -5.90 10.33
N ASN A 90 0.70 -5.02 9.52
CA ASN A 90 1.89 -5.34 8.74
C ASN A 90 3.06 -5.72 9.68
N ALA A 91 3.32 -4.91 10.72
CA ALA A 91 4.35 -5.20 11.71
C ALA A 91 4.11 -6.55 12.41
N GLN A 92 2.87 -6.85 12.81
CA GLN A 92 2.54 -8.13 13.43
C GLN A 92 2.69 -9.32 12.45
N ILE A 93 2.37 -9.17 11.17
CA ILE A 93 2.54 -10.23 10.18
C ILE A 93 4.05 -10.49 9.98
N SER A 94 4.83 -9.42 9.79
CA SER A 94 6.28 -9.49 9.61
C SER A 94 6.99 -10.12 10.82
N ALA A 95 6.58 -9.77 12.04
CA ALA A 95 7.20 -10.25 13.27
C ALA A 95 6.89 -11.72 13.60
N HIS A 96 5.78 -12.26 13.08
CA HIS A 96 5.25 -13.56 13.53
C HIS A 96 5.05 -14.58 12.41
N THR A 97 5.33 -14.20 11.16
CA THR A 97 5.23 -15.09 10.00
C THR A 97 6.41 -14.86 9.08
N ASP A 98 6.72 -15.85 8.26
CA ASP A 98 7.65 -15.74 7.13
C ASP A 98 6.95 -15.22 5.86
N VAL A 99 5.71 -14.73 5.97
CA VAL A 99 4.98 -14.17 4.83
C VAL A 99 5.60 -12.82 4.49
N PRO A 100 6.08 -12.61 3.25
CA PRO A 100 6.64 -11.33 2.84
C PRO A 100 5.63 -10.19 3.00
N THR A 101 6.07 -9.11 3.62
CA THR A 101 5.31 -7.87 3.79
C THR A 101 6.12 -6.69 3.26
N THR A 102 5.45 -5.69 2.70
CA THR A 102 6.11 -4.43 2.33
C THR A 102 6.70 -3.75 3.58
N THR A 103 7.93 -3.24 3.48
CA THR A 103 8.53 -2.44 4.56
C THR A 103 7.81 -1.10 4.65
N ILE A 104 7.45 -0.70 5.86
CA ILE A 104 6.91 0.63 6.14
C ILE A 104 8.04 1.51 6.67
N HIS A 105 8.41 2.53 5.90
CA HIS A 105 9.45 3.49 6.27
C HIS A 105 8.95 4.53 7.25
N HIS A 106 7.71 4.97 7.07
CA HIS A 106 7.14 6.03 7.88
C HIS A 106 5.61 6.00 7.88
N MET A 107 5.03 6.45 8.99
CA MET A 107 3.60 6.66 9.13
C MET A 107 3.38 7.92 9.97
N ASP A 108 2.54 8.83 9.50
CA ASP A 108 2.20 10.05 10.21
C ASP A 108 0.70 10.33 10.10
N VAL A 109 0.09 10.66 11.24
CA VAL A 109 -1.33 11.01 11.38
C VAL A 109 -1.52 12.31 12.16
N SER A 110 -0.44 13.04 12.48
CA SER A 110 -0.50 14.34 13.18
C SER A 110 -1.11 15.42 12.30
N ARG A 111 -0.95 15.29 10.98
CA ARG A 111 -1.37 16.23 9.95
C ARG A 111 -0.58 17.54 9.91
N ASP A 112 0.62 17.54 10.49
CA ASP A 112 1.49 18.72 10.48
C ASP A 112 2.13 18.95 9.10
N LEU A 113 2.46 17.87 8.39
CA LEU A 113 3.07 17.95 7.06
C LEU A 113 2.04 18.09 5.94
N VAL A 114 0.92 17.38 6.05
CA VAL A 114 -0.19 17.35 5.08
C VAL A 114 -1.50 17.19 5.83
N PRO A 115 -2.64 17.68 5.31
CA PRO A 115 -3.92 17.69 6.05
C PRO A 115 -4.57 16.31 6.24
N THR A 116 -3.86 15.21 5.95
CA THR A 116 -4.36 13.83 6.04
C THR A 116 -3.29 12.87 6.54
N GLY A 117 -3.69 11.77 7.17
CA GLY A 117 -2.76 10.71 7.53
C GLY A 117 -2.16 10.04 6.31
N PHE A 118 -0.88 9.70 6.40
CA PHE A 118 -0.15 9.03 5.32
C PHE A 118 0.79 7.94 5.83
N ILE A 119 1.22 7.11 4.88
CA ILE A 119 2.18 6.04 5.09
C ILE A 119 3.09 5.93 3.87
N VAL A 120 4.38 5.73 4.12
CA VAL A 120 5.43 5.51 3.10
C VAL A 120 5.92 4.08 3.23
N MET A 121 5.92 3.34 2.12
CA MET A 121 6.31 1.92 2.07
C MET A 121 7.04 1.57 0.78
N ASP A 122 7.68 0.42 0.72
CA ASP A 122 8.30 -0.08 -0.52
C ASP A 122 7.27 -0.27 -1.63
N TYR A 123 7.66 0.06 -2.86
CA TYR A 123 6.91 -0.37 -4.04
C TYR A 123 7.33 -1.78 -4.45
N MET A 124 6.41 -2.74 -4.26
CA MET A 124 6.61 -4.12 -4.73
C MET A 124 6.40 -4.16 -6.25
N THR A 125 7.43 -4.56 -7.00
CA THR A 125 7.50 -4.40 -8.47
C THR A 125 6.83 -5.50 -9.29
N ASP A 126 6.11 -6.44 -8.68
CA ASP A 126 5.66 -7.64 -9.37
C ASP A 126 4.19 -7.58 -9.84
N GLU A 127 3.86 -8.42 -10.82
CA GLU A 127 2.53 -8.47 -11.44
C GLU A 127 1.44 -8.89 -10.44
N GLU A 128 0.31 -8.18 -10.45
CA GLU A 128 -0.77 -8.45 -9.51
C GLU A 128 -1.33 -9.86 -9.74
N ARG A 129 -1.25 -10.69 -8.70
CA ARG A 129 -1.74 -12.06 -8.72
C ARG A 129 -3.16 -12.23 -9.27
N ARG A 130 -4.07 -11.28 -8.97
CA ARG A 130 -5.46 -11.33 -9.44
C ARG A 130 -5.54 -11.28 -10.97
N TYR A 131 -4.65 -10.53 -11.60
CA TYR A 131 -4.51 -10.47 -13.04
C TYR A 131 -3.96 -11.80 -13.58
N LEU A 132 -2.87 -12.30 -13.00
CA LEU A 132 -2.23 -13.56 -13.40
C LEU A 132 -3.12 -14.80 -13.28
N THR A 133 -4.05 -14.79 -12.33
CA THR A 133 -4.97 -15.92 -12.09
C THR A 133 -6.31 -15.75 -12.79
N HIS A 134 -6.54 -14.64 -13.50
CA HIS A 134 -7.81 -14.38 -14.17
C HIS A 134 -8.08 -15.46 -15.24
N PRO A 135 -9.32 -15.96 -15.39
CA PRO A 135 -9.64 -16.97 -16.41
C PRO A 135 -9.29 -16.52 -17.83
N GLU A 136 -9.48 -15.24 -18.12
CA GLU A 136 -9.22 -14.64 -19.44
C GLU A 136 -7.75 -14.22 -19.65
N TYR A 137 -6.92 -14.28 -18.62
CA TYR A 137 -5.48 -14.05 -18.80
C TYR A 137 -4.83 -15.30 -19.38
N CYS A 138 -4.32 -15.19 -20.61
CA CYS A 138 -3.70 -16.28 -21.37
C CYS A 138 -2.18 -16.39 -21.14
N GLY A 139 -1.58 -15.49 -20.36
CA GLY A 139 -0.13 -15.50 -20.10
C GLY A 139 0.33 -16.49 -19.03
N THR A 140 -0.61 -17.18 -18.37
CA THR A 140 -0.34 -18.27 -17.42
C THR A 140 -1.13 -19.52 -17.80
N THR A 141 -0.48 -20.67 -17.68
CA THR A 141 -1.08 -22.00 -17.82
C THR A 141 -1.95 -22.35 -16.60
N SER A 142 -2.81 -23.37 -16.74
CA SER A 142 -3.64 -23.84 -15.61
C SER A 142 -2.80 -24.29 -14.41
N ALA A 143 -1.66 -24.94 -14.65
CA ALA A 143 -0.74 -25.39 -13.60
C ALA A 143 -0.11 -24.20 -12.84
N GLU A 144 0.29 -23.15 -13.56
CA GLU A 144 0.81 -21.92 -12.93
C GLU A 144 -0.27 -21.21 -12.11
N LYS A 145 -1.51 -21.15 -12.62
CA LYS A 145 -2.64 -20.59 -11.86
C LYS A 145 -2.88 -21.38 -10.57
N GLU A 146 -2.86 -22.71 -10.63
CA GLU A 146 -3.02 -23.58 -9.46
C GLU A 146 -1.90 -23.38 -8.43
N GLU A 147 -0.64 -23.31 -8.86
CA GLU A 147 0.49 -23.04 -7.98
C GLU A 147 0.35 -21.67 -7.29
N ILE A 148 -0.05 -20.65 -8.04
CA ILE A 148 -0.33 -19.32 -7.50
C ILE A 148 -1.52 -19.36 -6.51
N PHE A 149 -2.52 -20.22 -6.71
CA PHE A 149 -3.59 -20.47 -5.74
C PHE A 149 -3.09 -21.11 -4.47
N HIS A 150 -2.26 -22.14 -4.59
CA HIS A 150 -1.66 -22.84 -3.48
C HIS A 150 -0.79 -21.93 -2.60
N GLN A 151 0.10 -21.13 -3.19
CA GLN A 151 0.99 -20.23 -2.46
C GLN A 151 0.25 -19.20 -1.60
N VAL A 152 -0.84 -18.61 -2.10
CA VAL A 152 -1.63 -17.68 -1.28
C VAL A 152 -2.51 -18.38 -0.27
N GLY A 153 -3.01 -19.59 -0.59
CA GLY A 153 -3.64 -20.43 0.43
C GLY A 153 -2.71 -20.64 1.63
N ALA A 154 -1.44 -20.99 1.36
CA ALA A 154 -0.41 -21.16 2.39
C ALA A 154 -0.12 -19.85 3.16
N ALA A 155 0.06 -18.72 2.47
CA ALA A 155 0.27 -17.43 3.12
C ALA A 155 -0.93 -17.01 3.99
N THR A 156 -2.16 -17.22 3.50
CA THR A 156 -3.40 -16.91 4.23
C THR A 156 -3.53 -17.78 5.48
N ALA A 157 -3.20 -19.07 5.38
CA ALA A 157 -3.21 -19.99 6.51
C ALA A 157 -2.19 -19.57 7.58
N LYS A 158 -0.99 -19.13 7.20
CA LYS A 158 0.02 -18.62 8.13
C LYS A 158 -0.44 -17.36 8.88
N ILE A 159 -1.08 -16.43 8.17
CA ILE A 159 -1.64 -15.21 8.79
C ILE A 159 -2.83 -15.54 9.70
N SER A 160 -3.71 -16.44 9.28
CA SER A 160 -4.97 -16.76 9.99
C SER A 160 -4.78 -17.75 11.14
N GLY A 161 -3.75 -18.60 11.08
CA GLY A 161 -3.41 -19.57 12.11
C GLY A 161 -2.76 -18.94 13.35
N ARG A 162 -2.56 -17.62 13.37
CA ARG A 162 -2.13 -16.90 14.56
C ARG A 162 -3.24 -16.96 15.62
N PRO A 163 -2.94 -17.30 16.88
CA PRO A 163 -3.89 -17.10 17.96
C PRO A 163 -4.26 -15.60 18.00
N PRO A 164 -5.53 -15.24 18.20
CA PRO A 164 -5.88 -13.84 18.44
C PRO A 164 -5.06 -13.36 19.64
N GLU A 165 -4.41 -12.21 19.52
CA GLU A 165 -3.66 -11.63 20.64
C GLU A 165 -4.58 -11.61 21.85
N ALA A 166 -4.13 -12.24 22.95
CA ALA A 166 -4.76 -12.03 24.24
C ALA A 166 -4.79 -10.52 24.43
N CYS A 167 -5.98 -9.97 24.63
CA CYS A 167 -6.18 -8.56 24.92
C CYS A 167 -5.38 -8.25 26.20
N ILE A 168 -4.11 -7.84 26.05
CA ILE A 168 -3.29 -7.37 27.17
C ILE A 168 -3.95 -6.04 27.52
N ALA A 169 -4.82 -6.09 28.52
CA ALA A 169 -5.44 -4.93 29.11
C ALA A 169 -4.36 -3.88 29.32
N ALA A 170 -4.45 -2.79 28.56
CA ALA A 170 -3.62 -1.61 28.74
C ALA A 170 -3.78 -1.21 30.22
N ARG A 171 -2.75 -1.46 31.03
CA ARG A 171 -2.64 -0.82 32.34
C ARG A 171 -2.54 0.68 32.07
N PRO A 172 -3.35 1.52 32.72
CA PRO A 172 -3.20 2.95 32.58
C PRO A 172 -1.84 3.35 33.16
N LEU A 173 -1.06 4.10 32.38
CA LEU A 173 0.12 4.77 32.88
C LEU A 173 -0.33 5.74 34.00
N ARG A 174 0.24 5.57 35.19
CA ARG A 174 0.15 6.54 36.29
C ARG A 174 1.29 7.54 36.17
#